data_AF-A0A847W147-F1
#
_entry.id   AF-A0A847W147-F1
#
_cell.length_a   1.000
_cell.length_b   1.000
_cell.length_c   1.000
_cell.angle_alpha   90.00
_cell.angle_beta   90.00
_cell.angle_gamma   90.00
#
_symmetry.space_group_name_H-M   'P 1'
#
loop_
_entity.id
_entity.type
_entity.pdbx_description
1 polymer ?
#
loop_
_entity_poly.entity_id
_entity_poly.type
_entity_poly.pdbx_seq_one_letter_code
_entity_poly.pdbx_strand_id
1 'polypeptide(L)'
;SLGCKECRAEYIKSLKDYFKQNIHLMCPTCNERLERNPLRILDCKSDICKEIASKSPDILSFICEPCSEHFDILKEQLDDAGIKYIINPRIVRGQDYYSRTVFEFVHEGAGAQGTVCGGGRYDRLVEYLGSDPCPGIGFGMGLERVLLIMEAEGIEIPVPEGPEIFIAHIGENSQKIAANLVFELQKRGIYALYDINRRGLKAQLKFADKISSKRYLVIGDLELKSGKATIRDMKTKEETTIDLNAGSIIAIL
;
A
#
# COMPACT_ATOMS: atom_id res chain seq x y z
N SER A 1 5.82 -1.34 -24.10
CA SER A 1 6.73 -2.50 -23.99
C SER A 1 8.17 -2.04 -24.18
N LEU A 2 9.14 -2.61 -23.46
CA LEU A 2 10.59 -2.43 -23.69
C LEU A 2 11.19 -3.47 -24.65
N GLY A 3 10.38 -4.39 -25.18
CA GLY A 3 10.85 -5.48 -26.02
C GLY A 3 11.72 -6.51 -25.30
N CYS A 4 12.28 -7.45 -26.07
CA CYS A 4 13.27 -8.41 -25.57
C CYS A 4 14.70 -7.83 -25.68
N LYS A 5 15.69 -8.66 -25.35
CA LYS A 5 17.12 -8.27 -25.38
C LYS A 5 17.54 -7.79 -26.78
N GLU A 6 17.08 -8.46 -27.81
CA GLU A 6 17.40 -8.18 -29.21
C GLU A 6 16.76 -6.86 -29.65
N CYS A 7 15.49 -6.65 -29.33
CA CYS A 7 14.78 -5.38 -29.59
C CYS A 7 15.51 -4.20 -28.94
N ARG A 8 15.92 -4.38 -27.69
CA ARG A 8 16.58 -3.35 -26.90
C ARG A 8 17.98 -3.03 -27.43
N ALA A 9 18.69 -4.00 -27.97
CA ALA A 9 20.01 -3.78 -28.56
C ALA A 9 19.94 -2.85 -29.78
N GLU A 10 19.01 -3.13 -30.71
CA GLU A 10 18.79 -2.27 -31.89
C GLU A 10 18.29 -0.88 -31.49
N TYR A 11 17.37 -0.81 -30.53
CA TYR A 11 16.88 0.46 -30.02
C TYR A 11 17.99 1.30 -29.38
N ILE A 12 18.86 0.69 -28.55
CA ILE A 12 19.99 1.38 -27.92
C ILE A 12 20.94 1.93 -28.98
N LYS A 13 21.22 1.19 -30.05
CA LYS A 13 22.07 1.65 -31.15
C LYS A 13 21.46 2.90 -31.80
N SER A 14 20.19 2.85 -32.16
CA SER A 14 19.47 4.00 -32.74
C SER A 14 19.45 5.22 -31.80
N LEU A 15 19.21 5.00 -30.50
CA LEU A 15 19.26 6.06 -29.49
C LEU A 15 20.66 6.68 -29.37
N LYS A 16 21.73 5.86 -29.38
CA LYS A 16 23.10 6.37 -29.32
C LYS A 16 23.40 7.26 -30.52
N ASP A 17 23.03 6.83 -31.71
CA ASP A 17 23.26 7.61 -32.94
C ASP A 17 22.48 8.92 -32.92
N TYR A 18 21.24 8.91 -32.44
CA TYR A 18 20.42 10.11 -32.26
C TYR A 18 21.03 11.10 -31.24
N PHE A 19 21.41 10.62 -30.05
CA PHE A 19 21.94 11.50 -29.01
C PHE A 19 23.35 12.00 -29.32
N LYS A 20 24.18 11.24 -30.05
CA LYS A 20 25.50 11.71 -30.52
C LYS A 20 25.40 12.97 -31.38
N GLN A 21 24.38 13.06 -32.24
CA GLN A 21 24.15 14.26 -33.06
C GLN A 21 23.82 15.50 -32.21
N ASN A 22 23.26 15.30 -31.03
CA ASN A 22 22.80 16.35 -30.12
C ASN A 22 23.71 16.53 -28.89
N ILE A 23 24.87 15.86 -28.83
CA ILE A 23 25.70 15.76 -27.62
C ILE A 23 26.17 17.11 -27.07
N HIS A 24 26.40 18.09 -27.96
CA HIS A 24 26.85 19.43 -27.61
C HIS A 24 25.77 20.27 -26.90
N LEU A 25 24.51 19.89 -27.01
CA LEU A 25 23.37 20.55 -26.36
C LEU A 25 22.96 19.86 -25.05
N MET A 26 23.40 18.62 -24.84
CA MET A 26 23.02 17.83 -23.68
C MET A 26 23.79 18.23 -22.41
N CYS A 27 23.19 18.01 -21.25
CA CYS A 27 23.85 18.26 -19.98
C CYS A 27 25.04 17.28 -19.75
N PRO A 28 26.04 17.65 -18.92
CA PRO A 28 27.22 16.82 -18.70
C PRO A 28 26.90 15.39 -18.25
N THR A 29 25.89 15.23 -17.40
CA THR A 29 25.44 13.90 -16.93
C THR A 29 24.88 13.04 -18.07
N CYS A 30 24.21 13.63 -19.06
CA CYS A 30 23.72 12.88 -20.21
C CYS A 30 24.84 12.49 -21.18
N ASN A 31 25.89 13.31 -21.26
CA ASN A 31 27.09 12.96 -22.04
C ASN A 31 27.77 11.70 -21.48
N GLU A 32 27.85 11.57 -20.15
CA GLU A 32 28.35 10.33 -19.52
C GLU A 32 27.39 9.14 -19.69
N ARG A 33 26.07 9.38 -19.57
CA ARG A 33 25.05 8.33 -19.75
C ARG A 33 25.02 7.77 -21.16
N LEU A 34 25.37 8.55 -22.16
CA LEU A 34 25.39 8.13 -23.56
C LEU A 34 26.29 6.89 -23.78
N GLU A 35 27.41 6.80 -23.07
CA GLU A 35 28.28 5.65 -23.19
C GLU A 35 27.84 4.48 -22.30
N ARG A 36 27.40 4.77 -21.07
CA ARG A 36 27.06 3.75 -20.06
C ARG A 36 25.66 3.16 -20.22
N ASN A 37 24.63 4.00 -20.27
CA ASN A 37 23.22 3.59 -20.39
C ASN A 37 22.37 4.72 -21.02
N PRO A 38 22.26 4.75 -22.37
CA PRO A 38 21.54 5.79 -23.11
C PRO A 38 20.07 5.95 -22.72
N LEU A 39 19.43 4.88 -22.23
CA LEU A 39 18.02 4.93 -21.84
C LEU A 39 17.80 5.89 -20.67
N ARG A 40 18.80 6.06 -19.80
CA ARG A 40 18.73 7.03 -18.70
C ARG A 40 18.73 8.49 -19.15
N ILE A 41 18.96 8.77 -20.43
CA ILE A 41 18.83 10.13 -20.99
C ILE A 41 17.36 10.51 -21.13
N LEU A 42 16.47 9.54 -21.41
CA LEU A 42 15.02 9.75 -21.56
C LEU A 42 14.35 10.21 -20.24
N ASP A 43 14.98 9.93 -19.09
CA ASP A 43 14.54 10.33 -17.75
C ASP A 43 15.36 11.52 -17.19
N CYS A 44 15.97 12.32 -18.07
CA CYS A 44 16.70 13.51 -17.62
C CYS A 44 15.75 14.62 -17.15
N LYS A 45 16.14 15.34 -16.09
CA LYS A 45 15.37 16.45 -15.54
C LYS A 45 15.65 17.80 -16.21
N SER A 46 16.74 17.93 -16.96
CA SER A 46 17.09 19.16 -17.69
C SER A 46 16.10 19.41 -18.82
N ASP A 47 15.56 20.62 -18.92
CA ASP A 47 14.55 20.96 -19.93
C ASP A 47 15.06 20.79 -21.36
N ILE A 48 16.33 21.14 -21.61
CA ILE A 48 16.99 20.93 -22.91
C ILE A 48 17.05 19.43 -23.23
N CYS A 49 17.47 18.60 -22.28
CA CYS A 49 17.52 17.15 -22.49
C CYS A 49 16.13 16.53 -22.67
N LYS A 50 15.10 17.04 -21.97
CA LYS A 50 13.71 16.60 -22.17
C LYS A 50 13.22 16.93 -23.57
N GLU A 51 13.51 18.12 -24.07
CA GLU A 51 13.12 18.52 -25.43
C GLU A 51 13.80 17.63 -26.47
N ILE A 52 15.11 17.37 -26.32
CA ILE A 52 15.85 16.46 -27.21
C ILE A 52 15.28 15.03 -27.10
N ALA A 53 15.10 14.50 -25.89
CA ALA A 53 14.55 13.16 -25.68
C ALA A 53 13.13 13.00 -26.25
N SER A 54 12.32 14.07 -26.26
CA SER A 54 10.98 14.04 -26.84
C SER A 54 10.98 13.71 -28.33
N LYS A 55 12.05 14.06 -29.05
CA LYS A 55 12.23 13.84 -30.49
C LYS A 55 13.03 12.57 -30.81
N SER A 56 13.39 11.78 -29.79
CA SER A 56 14.13 10.52 -29.97
C SER A 56 13.24 9.41 -30.54
N PRO A 57 13.84 8.36 -31.14
CA PRO A 57 13.10 7.19 -31.62
C PRO A 57 12.24 6.52 -30.54
N ASP A 58 11.08 6.02 -30.95
CA ASP A 58 10.15 5.27 -30.09
C ASP A 58 10.55 3.80 -30.01
N ILE A 59 10.73 3.26 -28.80
CA ILE A 59 11.06 1.84 -28.57
C ILE A 59 10.04 0.89 -29.18
N LEU A 60 8.77 1.28 -29.29
CA LEU A 60 7.70 0.48 -29.89
C LEU A 60 7.91 0.26 -31.39
N SER A 61 8.72 1.09 -32.05
CA SER A 61 9.10 0.89 -33.46
C SER A 61 10.21 -0.17 -33.64
N PHE A 62 10.80 -0.67 -32.55
CA PHE A 62 11.92 -1.62 -32.56
C PHE A 62 11.57 -2.97 -31.93
N ILE A 63 10.33 -3.18 -31.48
CA ILE A 63 9.93 -4.47 -30.91
C ILE A 63 9.68 -5.49 -32.02
N CYS A 64 10.16 -6.72 -31.82
CA CYS A 64 9.88 -7.83 -32.72
C CYS A 64 8.43 -8.31 -32.58
N GLU A 65 7.97 -9.09 -33.55
CA GLU A 65 6.62 -9.64 -33.61
C GLU A 65 6.17 -10.33 -32.29
N PRO A 66 6.95 -11.26 -31.68
CA PRO A 66 6.57 -11.84 -30.38
C PRO A 66 6.40 -10.83 -29.24
N CYS A 67 7.17 -9.73 -29.26
CA CYS A 67 7.06 -8.67 -28.26
C CYS A 67 5.89 -7.72 -28.54
N SER A 68 5.52 -7.55 -29.81
CA SER A 68 4.31 -6.83 -30.22
C SER A 68 3.08 -7.62 -29.80
N GLU A 69 3.00 -8.91 -30.16
CA GLU A 69 1.89 -9.79 -29.77
C GLU A 69 1.68 -9.81 -28.25
N HIS A 70 2.76 -9.96 -27.46
CA HIS A 70 2.68 -9.88 -26.00
C HIS A 70 2.13 -8.53 -25.52
N PHE A 71 2.47 -7.43 -26.20
CA PHE A 71 1.98 -6.10 -25.83
C PHE A 71 0.52 -5.88 -26.26
N ASP A 72 0.12 -6.43 -27.41
CA ASP A 72 -1.25 -6.38 -27.91
C ASP A 72 -2.20 -7.18 -27.04
N ILE A 73 -1.82 -8.39 -26.61
CA ILE A 73 -2.58 -9.21 -25.65
C ILE A 73 -2.79 -8.45 -24.34
N LEU A 74 -1.76 -7.74 -23.84
CA LEU A 74 -1.90 -6.96 -22.61
C LEU A 74 -2.90 -5.81 -22.79
N LYS A 75 -2.84 -5.09 -23.92
CA LYS A 75 -3.77 -3.99 -24.20
C LYS A 75 -5.21 -4.49 -24.26
N GLU A 76 -5.45 -5.58 -24.98
CA GLU A 76 -6.76 -6.23 -25.07
C GLU A 76 -7.30 -6.61 -23.68
N GLN A 77 -6.47 -7.23 -22.84
CA GLN A 77 -6.87 -7.57 -21.47
C GLN A 77 -7.18 -6.36 -20.58
N LEU A 78 -6.47 -5.24 -20.77
CA LEU A 78 -6.74 -4.00 -20.04
C LEU A 78 -8.05 -3.36 -20.53
N ASP A 79 -8.29 -3.37 -21.84
CA ASP A 79 -9.51 -2.85 -22.46
C ASP A 79 -10.74 -3.67 -22.02
N ASP A 80 -10.65 -5.00 -22.04
CA ASP A 80 -11.69 -5.92 -21.56
C ASP A 80 -12.02 -5.72 -20.08
N ALA A 81 -11.01 -5.39 -19.27
CA ALA A 81 -11.17 -5.07 -17.85
C ALA A 81 -11.66 -3.63 -17.60
N GLY A 82 -11.81 -2.80 -18.63
CA GLY A 82 -12.18 -1.39 -18.52
C GLY A 82 -11.11 -0.51 -17.86
N ILE A 83 -9.85 -0.95 -17.84
CA ILE A 83 -8.73 -0.23 -17.23
C ILE A 83 -8.15 0.75 -18.23
N LYS A 84 -8.36 2.05 -17.99
CA LYS A 84 -7.80 3.11 -18.83
C LYS A 84 -6.28 3.20 -18.66
N TYR A 85 -5.56 3.34 -19.77
CA TYR A 85 -4.11 3.52 -19.77
C TYR A 85 -3.66 4.51 -20.86
N ILE A 86 -2.44 5.03 -20.71
CA ILE A 86 -1.77 5.86 -21.72
C ILE A 86 -0.47 5.16 -22.10
N ILE A 87 -0.24 4.98 -23.40
CA ILE A 87 1.01 4.42 -23.91
C ILE A 87 2.09 5.51 -23.82
N ASN A 88 3.06 5.32 -22.94
CA ASN A 88 4.25 6.15 -22.86
C ASN A 88 5.44 5.43 -23.53
N PRO A 89 5.82 5.80 -24.77
CA PRO A 89 6.95 5.18 -25.46
C PRO A 89 8.32 5.50 -24.84
N ARG A 90 8.38 6.50 -23.96
CA ARG A 90 9.59 7.00 -23.32
C ARG A 90 9.71 6.55 -21.87
N ILE A 91 8.87 5.62 -21.44
CA ILE A 91 8.93 5.04 -20.10
C ILE A 91 10.29 4.36 -19.90
N VAL A 92 11.02 4.80 -18.88
CA VAL A 92 12.29 4.18 -18.49
C VAL A 92 12.21 3.74 -17.04
N ARG A 93 12.83 2.60 -16.75
CA ARG A 93 12.95 2.08 -15.40
C ARG A 93 14.39 2.12 -14.94
N GLY A 94 14.55 2.27 -13.62
CA GLY A 94 15.86 2.41 -13.02
C GLY A 94 16.75 1.18 -13.17
N GLN A 95 16.19 0.03 -13.49
CA GLN A 95 16.89 -1.23 -13.49
C GLN A 95 16.92 -1.85 -14.88
N ASP A 96 18.09 -2.32 -15.29
CA ASP A 96 18.30 -2.81 -16.66
C ASP A 96 17.75 -4.22 -16.89
N TYR A 97 17.29 -4.91 -15.85
CA TYR A 97 16.73 -6.26 -15.93
C TYR A 97 15.32 -6.34 -16.54
N TYR A 98 14.64 -5.21 -16.76
CA TYR A 98 13.27 -5.21 -17.30
C TYR A 98 13.25 -5.66 -18.78
N SER A 99 12.23 -6.43 -19.12
CA SER A 99 11.86 -6.90 -20.45
C SER A 99 10.37 -6.64 -20.70
N ARG A 100 9.96 -6.51 -21.96
CA ARG A 100 8.56 -6.42 -22.39
C ARG A 100 7.73 -5.42 -21.56
N THR A 101 6.71 -5.85 -20.84
CA THR A 101 5.79 -4.96 -20.13
C THR A 101 6.50 -4.14 -19.06
N VAL A 102 6.30 -2.82 -19.09
CA VAL A 102 6.60 -1.91 -17.99
C VAL A 102 5.42 -0.96 -17.85
N PHE A 103 5.09 -0.61 -16.61
CA PHE A 103 3.92 0.23 -16.33
C PHE A 103 4.15 1.09 -15.08
N GLU A 104 3.38 2.17 -15.00
CA GLU A 104 3.46 3.18 -13.96
C GLU A 104 2.05 3.64 -13.64
N PHE A 105 1.72 3.74 -12.36
CA PHE A 105 0.58 4.50 -11.87
C PHE A 105 1.12 5.85 -11.44
N VAL A 106 0.59 6.91 -12.04
CA VAL A 106 1.02 8.29 -11.77
C VAL A 106 -0.13 9.10 -11.19
N HIS A 107 0.19 10.00 -10.28
CA HIS A 107 -0.74 10.93 -9.65
C HIS A 107 -0.04 12.26 -9.39
N GLU A 108 -0.70 13.38 -9.71
CA GLU A 108 -0.12 14.71 -9.54
C GLU A 108 0.18 15.03 -8.06
N GLY A 109 -0.65 14.53 -7.15
CA GLY A 109 -0.44 14.62 -5.69
C GLY A 109 0.72 13.78 -5.12
N ALA A 110 1.39 12.94 -5.92
CA ALA A 110 2.48 12.07 -5.43
C ALA A 110 3.86 12.77 -5.32
N GLY A 111 3.92 14.08 -5.58
CA GLY A 111 5.14 14.90 -5.54
C GLY A 111 5.94 14.88 -6.86
N ALA A 112 7.21 15.33 -6.80
CA ALA A 112 8.04 15.68 -7.97
C ALA A 112 8.33 14.57 -8.99
N GLN A 113 7.96 13.31 -8.74
CA GLN A 113 8.09 12.20 -9.69
C GLN A 113 6.74 11.68 -10.21
N GLY A 114 5.60 12.03 -9.59
CA GLY A 114 4.27 11.58 -9.98
C GLY A 114 3.99 10.08 -9.81
N THR A 115 5.00 9.19 -9.92
CA THR A 115 4.82 7.75 -9.82
C THR A 115 4.46 7.29 -8.40
N VAL A 116 3.38 6.54 -8.26
CA VAL A 116 2.93 5.94 -6.98
C VAL A 116 3.34 4.47 -6.91
N CYS A 117 3.11 3.78 -8.01
CA CYS A 117 3.39 2.36 -8.20
C CYS A 117 4.07 2.19 -9.56
N GLY A 118 5.13 1.40 -9.61
CA GLY A 118 5.87 1.12 -10.82
C GLY A 118 6.27 -0.34 -10.88
N GLY A 119 6.11 -0.94 -12.05
CA GLY A 119 6.39 -2.34 -12.24
C GLY A 119 6.68 -2.71 -13.67
N GLY A 120 6.83 -4.00 -13.89
CA GLY A 120 7.11 -4.57 -15.19
C GLY A 120 7.59 -6.01 -15.11
N ARG A 121 7.79 -6.60 -16.29
CA ARG A 121 8.31 -7.95 -16.47
C ARG A 121 9.84 -7.94 -16.45
N TYR A 122 10.45 -8.93 -15.82
CA TYR A 122 11.89 -9.00 -15.54
C TYR A 122 12.41 -10.44 -15.66
N ASP A 123 12.19 -11.06 -16.81
CA ASP A 123 12.37 -12.51 -16.99
C ASP A 123 13.79 -13.04 -16.69
N ARG A 124 14.79 -12.14 -16.75
CA ARG A 124 16.21 -12.49 -16.61
C ARG A 124 16.79 -12.13 -15.25
N LEU A 125 15.99 -11.56 -14.34
CA LEU A 125 16.50 -11.16 -13.02
C LEU A 125 17.11 -12.35 -12.27
N VAL A 126 16.43 -13.50 -12.28
CA VAL A 126 16.91 -14.72 -11.61
C VAL A 126 18.15 -15.29 -12.28
N GLU A 127 18.23 -15.21 -13.61
CA GLU A 127 19.44 -15.58 -14.38
C GLU A 127 20.64 -14.71 -14.00
N TYR A 128 20.46 -13.40 -13.86
CA TYR A 128 21.50 -12.48 -13.39
C TYR A 128 22.00 -12.80 -11.97
N LEU A 129 21.19 -13.50 -11.16
CA LEU A 129 21.55 -13.94 -9.81
C LEU A 129 22.17 -15.34 -9.77
N GLY A 130 22.42 -15.96 -10.93
CA GLY A 130 23.14 -17.24 -11.04
C GLY A 130 22.26 -18.49 -10.95
N SER A 131 20.95 -18.37 -11.22
CA SER A 131 19.99 -19.48 -11.24
C SER A 131 19.36 -19.65 -12.63
N ASP A 132 18.57 -20.71 -12.82
CA ASP A 132 17.87 -20.93 -14.09
C ASP A 132 16.90 -19.79 -14.44
N PRO A 133 16.69 -19.50 -15.74
CA PRO A 133 15.75 -18.46 -16.17
C PRO A 133 14.35 -18.66 -15.57
N CYS A 134 13.83 -17.62 -14.92
CA CYS A 134 12.53 -17.63 -14.28
C CYS A 134 11.77 -16.35 -14.66
N PRO A 135 10.82 -16.44 -15.63
CA PRO A 135 9.98 -15.33 -16.03
C PRO A 135 9.22 -14.74 -14.84
N GLY A 136 9.26 -13.42 -14.70
CA GLY A 136 8.66 -12.74 -13.55
C GLY A 136 8.05 -11.41 -13.95
N ILE A 137 6.95 -11.03 -13.32
CA ILE A 137 6.35 -9.70 -13.39
C ILE A 137 5.95 -9.28 -11.99
N GLY A 138 6.11 -8.00 -11.68
CA GLY A 138 5.78 -7.47 -10.38
C GLY A 138 5.86 -5.96 -10.36
N PHE A 139 5.61 -5.39 -9.19
CA PHE A 139 5.65 -3.96 -8.96
C PHE A 139 6.16 -3.64 -7.56
N GLY A 140 6.63 -2.41 -7.40
CA GLY A 140 6.84 -1.79 -6.11
C GLY A 140 5.91 -0.58 -5.97
N MET A 141 5.47 -0.31 -4.75
CA MET A 141 4.64 0.83 -4.41
C MET A 141 5.18 1.49 -3.14
N GLY A 142 5.25 2.82 -3.13
CA GLY A 142 5.64 3.57 -1.94
C GLY A 142 4.42 3.86 -1.07
N LEU A 143 4.33 3.27 0.12
CA LEU A 143 3.21 3.50 1.03
C LEU A 143 3.13 4.97 1.47
N GLU A 144 4.28 5.62 1.67
CA GLU A 144 4.36 7.04 1.99
C GLU A 144 3.77 7.90 0.86
N ARG A 145 3.93 7.49 -0.40
CA ARG A 145 3.31 8.19 -1.54
C ARG A 145 1.80 8.03 -1.55
N VAL A 146 1.30 6.84 -1.21
CA VAL A 146 -0.15 6.61 -1.08
C VAL A 146 -0.73 7.49 0.02
N LEU A 147 -0.08 7.58 1.18
CA LEU A 147 -0.52 8.44 2.28
C LEU A 147 -0.56 9.92 1.88
N LEU A 148 0.46 10.42 1.17
CA LEU A 148 0.48 11.80 0.67
C LEU A 148 -0.64 12.07 -0.34
N ILE A 149 -0.97 11.09 -1.19
CA ILE A 149 -2.09 11.20 -2.13
C ILE A 149 -3.41 11.21 -1.39
N MET A 150 -3.59 10.33 -0.39
CA MET A 150 -4.79 10.34 0.44
C MET A 150 -4.97 11.69 1.14
N GLU A 151 -3.89 12.28 1.68
CA GLU A 151 -3.92 13.62 2.26
C GLU A 151 -4.28 14.70 1.23
N ALA A 152 -3.67 14.67 0.04
CA ALA A 152 -3.94 15.63 -1.04
C ALA A 152 -5.38 15.55 -1.58
N GLU A 153 -5.95 14.35 -1.64
CA GLU A 153 -7.32 14.10 -2.06
C GLU A 153 -8.35 14.26 -0.93
N GLY A 154 -7.91 14.59 0.30
CA GLY A 154 -8.78 14.72 1.46
C GLY A 154 -9.42 13.40 1.91
N ILE A 155 -8.78 12.26 1.60
CA ILE A 155 -9.22 10.92 2.00
C ILE A 155 -8.74 10.66 3.42
N GLU A 156 -9.68 10.62 4.37
CA GLU A 156 -9.39 10.25 5.75
C GLU A 156 -9.15 8.74 5.89
N ILE A 157 -8.11 8.36 6.64
CA ILE A 157 -7.88 6.98 7.03
C ILE A 157 -8.89 6.63 8.13
N PRO A 158 -9.73 5.59 7.96
CA PRO A 158 -10.70 5.20 8.97
C PRO A 158 -10.00 4.91 10.30
N VAL A 159 -10.49 5.51 11.37
CA VAL A 159 -10.04 5.17 12.72
C VAL A 159 -10.47 3.72 13.01
N PRO A 160 -9.57 2.85 13.48
CA PRO A 160 -9.94 1.49 13.87
C PRO A 160 -11.09 1.52 14.87
N GLU A 161 -12.07 0.64 14.70
CA GLU A 161 -13.15 0.51 15.67
C GLU A 161 -12.60 0.12 17.03
N GLY A 162 -13.15 0.73 18.09
CA GLY A 162 -12.85 0.34 19.45
C GLY A 162 -13.47 -1.01 19.84
N PRO A 163 -13.15 -1.53 21.03
CA PRO A 163 -13.70 -2.79 21.51
C PRO A 163 -15.23 -2.73 21.66
N GLU A 164 -15.89 -3.84 21.33
CA GLU A 164 -17.33 -4.05 21.55
C GLU A 164 -17.72 -3.79 23.02
N ILE A 165 -16.84 -4.17 23.94
CA ILE A 165 -17.03 -3.93 25.37
C ILE A 165 -15.70 -3.71 26.10
N PHE A 166 -15.69 -2.72 26.98
CA PHE A 166 -14.65 -2.50 27.96
C PHE A 166 -15.12 -2.87 29.38
N ILE A 167 -14.44 -3.81 30.03
CA ILE A 167 -14.76 -4.23 31.40
C ILE A 167 -13.87 -3.48 32.40
N ALA A 168 -14.43 -2.46 33.02
CA ALA A 168 -13.82 -1.75 34.14
C ALA A 168 -13.96 -2.56 35.44
N HIS A 169 -13.01 -2.40 36.35
CA HIS A 169 -12.99 -3.14 37.62
C HIS A 169 -12.57 -2.28 38.81
N ILE A 170 -13.04 -2.67 40.00
CA ILE A 170 -12.70 -2.05 41.29
C ILE A 170 -12.18 -3.16 42.21
N GLY A 171 -10.88 -3.14 42.50
CA GLY A 171 -10.21 -4.11 43.37
C GLY A 171 -9.65 -5.34 42.63
N GLU A 172 -8.74 -6.06 43.29
CA GLU A 172 -7.97 -7.14 42.65
C GLU A 172 -8.81 -8.37 42.28
N ASN A 173 -9.86 -8.68 43.05
CA ASN A 173 -10.75 -9.79 42.73
C ASN A 173 -11.57 -9.49 41.47
N SER A 174 -12.13 -8.29 41.38
CA SER A 174 -12.84 -7.81 40.19
C SER A 174 -11.94 -7.80 38.96
N GLN A 175 -10.65 -7.44 39.11
CA GLN A 175 -9.67 -7.52 38.03
C GLN A 175 -9.51 -8.93 37.48
N LYS A 176 -9.37 -9.95 38.35
CA LYS A 176 -9.23 -11.36 37.92
C LYS A 176 -10.46 -11.83 37.15
N ILE A 177 -11.66 -11.47 37.62
CA ILE A 177 -12.92 -11.81 36.95
C ILE A 177 -13.05 -11.09 35.60
N ALA A 178 -12.72 -9.79 35.54
CA ALA A 178 -12.71 -9.02 34.30
C ALA A 178 -11.75 -9.64 33.26
N ALA A 179 -10.55 -10.03 33.67
CA ALA A 179 -9.57 -10.68 32.79
C ALA A 179 -10.10 -12.01 32.22
N ASN A 180 -10.71 -12.85 33.07
CA ASN A 180 -11.30 -14.12 32.65
C ASN A 180 -12.48 -13.92 31.67
N LEU A 181 -13.36 -12.95 31.94
CA LEU A 181 -14.48 -12.63 31.05
C LEU A 181 -13.98 -12.13 29.69
N VAL A 182 -13.02 -11.20 29.69
CA VAL A 182 -12.42 -10.71 28.44
C VAL A 182 -11.79 -11.86 27.65
N PHE A 183 -11.07 -12.76 28.29
CA PHE A 183 -10.48 -13.92 27.62
C PHE A 183 -11.53 -14.83 26.97
N GLU A 184 -12.63 -15.12 27.68
CA GLU A 184 -13.72 -15.93 27.14
C GLU A 184 -14.48 -15.25 25.99
N LEU A 185 -14.62 -13.92 26.03
CA LEU A 185 -15.18 -13.12 24.93
C LEU A 185 -14.25 -13.17 23.71
N GLN A 186 -12.95 -12.98 23.91
CA GLN A 186 -11.95 -13.02 22.83
C GLN A 186 -11.88 -14.39 22.15
N LYS A 187 -11.98 -15.48 22.92
CA LYS A 187 -12.09 -16.85 22.35
C LYS A 187 -13.27 -17.04 21.41
N ARG A 188 -14.30 -16.20 21.51
CA ARG A 188 -15.51 -16.24 20.69
C ARG A 188 -15.50 -15.16 19.59
N GLY A 189 -14.34 -14.55 19.33
CA GLY A 189 -14.15 -13.55 18.28
C GLY A 189 -14.59 -12.14 18.65
N ILE A 190 -14.89 -11.87 19.92
CA ILE A 190 -15.35 -10.54 20.35
C ILE A 190 -14.16 -9.71 20.80
N TYR A 191 -14.04 -8.51 20.22
CA TYR A 191 -13.05 -7.54 20.64
C TYR A 191 -13.44 -6.92 21.99
N ALA A 192 -12.98 -7.52 23.08
CA ALA A 192 -13.18 -7.04 24.45
C ALA A 192 -11.86 -6.67 25.10
N LEU A 193 -11.87 -5.66 25.99
CA LEU A 193 -10.71 -5.21 26.76
C LEU A 193 -11.08 -4.95 28.23
N TYR A 194 -10.08 -4.96 29.12
CA TYR A 194 -10.21 -4.52 30.51
C TYR A 194 -9.00 -3.66 30.90
N ASP A 195 -9.06 -2.98 32.04
CA ASP A 195 -7.93 -2.19 32.52
C ASP A 195 -6.82 -3.07 33.11
N ILE A 196 -5.67 -3.12 32.43
CA ILE A 196 -4.46 -3.79 32.93
C ILE A 196 -3.59 -2.91 33.84
N ASN A 197 -3.80 -1.59 33.79
CA ASN A 197 -2.95 -0.59 34.45
C ASN A 197 -3.39 -0.26 35.89
N ARG A 198 -4.40 -0.96 36.42
CA ARG A 198 -4.98 -0.76 37.76
C ARG A 198 -5.36 0.69 38.03
N ARG A 199 -5.88 1.40 37.01
CA ARG A 199 -6.31 2.79 37.12
C ARG A 199 -7.53 2.88 38.04
N GLY A 200 -7.74 4.04 38.67
CA GLY A 200 -9.02 4.31 39.33
C GLY A 200 -10.19 4.31 38.32
N LEU A 201 -11.41 3.98 38.77
CA LEU A 201 -12.59 3.82 37.91
C LEU A 201 -12.79 4.97 36.92
N LYS A 202 -12.72 6.22 37.39
CA LYS A 202 -12.88 7.41 36.53
C LYS A 202 -11.86 7.44 35.38
N ALA A 203 -10.63 7.01 35.63
CA ALA A 203 -9.59 6.94 34.61
C ALA A 203 -9.77 5.73 33.68
N GLN A 204 -10.31 4.61 34.16
CA GLN A 204 -10.69 3.48 33.30
C GLN A 204 -11.80 3.87 32.32
N LEU A 205 -12.86 4.55 32.78
CA LEU A 205 -13.96 4.98 31.92
C LEU A 205 -13.52 6.03 30.89
N LYS A 206 -12.65 6.97 31.28
CA LYS A 206 -11.99 7.89 30.32
C LYS A 206 -11.15 7.16 29.29
N PHE A 207 -10.49 6.07 29.69
CA PHE A 207 -9.71 5.26 28.76
C PHE A 207 -10.61 4.49 27.79
N ALA A 208 -11.70 3.90 28.28
CA ALA A 208 -12.72 3.24 27.45
C ALA A 208 -13.30 4.17 26.38
N ASP A 209 -13.56 5.43 26.75
CA ASP A 209 -14.02 6.48 25.84
C ASP A 209 -12.93 6.85 24.81
N LYS A 210 -11.69 7.04 25.27
CA LYS A 210 -10.54 7.35 24.39
C LYS A 210 -10.30 6.28 23.32
N ILE A 211 -10.49 5.01 23.66
CA ILE A 211 -10.35 3.90 22.70
C ILE A 211 -11.63 3.62 21.92
N SER A 212 -12.64 4.51 22.00
CA SER A 212 -13.92 4.38 21.31
C SER A 212 -14.64 3.05 21.56
N SER A 213 -14.58 2.54 22.80
CA SER A 213 -15.32 1.34 23.15
C SER A 213 -16.82 1.57 22.96
N LYS A 214 -17.52 0.60 22.37
CA LYS A 214 -18.96 0.72 22.11
C LYS A 214 -19.77 0.68 23.41
N ARG A 215 -19.35 -0.18 24.35
CA ARG A 215 -20.04 -0.40 25.62
C ARG A 215 -19.05 -0.54 26.76
N TYR A 216 -19.49 -0.34 27.99
CA TYR A 216 -18.69 -0.68 29.15
C TYR A 216 -19.50 -1.40 30.23
N LEU A 217 -18.79 -2.18 31.03
CA LEU A 217 -19.27 -2.82 32.25
C LEU A 217 -18.36 -2.41 33.40
N VAL A 218 -18.90 -2.22 34.60
CA VAL A 218 -18.09 -2.04 35.82
C VAL A 218 -18.30 -3.24 36.73
N ILE A 219 -17.22 -3.83 37.21
CA ILE A 219 -17.24 -4.93 38.18
C ILE A 219 -16.64 -4.42 39.49
N GLY A 220 -17.46 -4.28 40.52
CA GLY A 220 -17.05 -4.09 41.90
C GLY A 220 -17.59 -5.19 42.81
N ASP A 221 -17.47 -4.99 44.12
CA ASP A 221 -17.92 -5.98 45.11
C ASP A 221 -19.43 -6.25 45.06
N LEU A 222 -20.23 -5.28 44.60
CA LEU A 222 -21.68 -5.42 44.46
C LEU A 222 -22.06 -6.35 43.31
N GLU A 223 -21.41 -6.19 42.16
CA GLU A 223 -21.64 -7.04 40.98
C GLU A 223 -21.16 -8.46 41.23
N LEU A 224 -20.02 -8.61 41.91
CA LEU A 224 -19.52 -9.93 42.30
C LEU A 224 -20.45 -10.65 43.28
N LYS A 225 -21.03 -9.94 44.27
CA LYS A 225 -21.96 -10.52 45.24
C LYS A 225 -23.32 -10.85 44.62
N SER A 226 -23.81 -10.00 43.74
CA SER A 226 -25.13 -10.17 43.11
C SER A 226 -25.10 -11.15 41.94
N GLY A 227 -23.93 -11.41 41.36
CA GLY A 227 -23.79 -12.18 40.13
C GLY A 227 -24.41 -11.48 38.91
N LYS A 228 -24.71 -10.18 39.01
CA LYS A 228 -25.32 -9.36 37.97
C LYS A 228 -24.48 -8.14 37.67
N ALA A 229 -24.59 -7.66 36.44
CA ALA A 229 -23.73 -6.63 35.88
C ALA A 229 -24.55 -5.73 34.95
N THR A 230 -24.32 -4.42 35.01
CA THR A 230 -24.97 -3.45 34.12
C THR A 230 -24.03 -3.07 33.00
N ILE A 231 -24.39 -3.42 31.77
CA ILE A 231 -23.71 -2.95 30.57
C ILE A 231 -24.33 -1.62 30.16
N ARG A 232 -23.49 -0.63 29.88
CA ARG A 232 -23.90 0.67 29.38
C ARG A 232 -23.34 0.95 28.00
N ASP A 233 -24.20 1.40 27.10
CA ASP A 233 -23.79 1.90 25.79
C ASP A 233 -23.11 3.27 25.91
N MET A 234 -21.97 3.44 25.27
CA MET A 234 -21.19 4.67 25.35
C MET A 234 -21.83 5.83 24.57
N LYS A 235 -22.63 5.55 23.54
CA LYS A 235 -23.34 6.54 22.72
C LYS A 235 -24.75 6.83 23.27
N THR A 236 -25.61 5.81 23.39
CA THR A 236 -27.02 5.99 23.77
C THR A 236 -27.20 6.22 25.27
N LYS A 237 -26.20 5.83 26.08
CA LYS A 237 -26.26 5.82 27.55
C LYS A 237 -27.29 4.85 28.12
N GLU A 238 -27.90 4.01 27.30
CA GLU A 238 -28.81 2.95 27.73
C GLU A 238 -28.08 1.92 28.57
N GLU A 239 -28.77 1.40 29.57
CA GLU A 239 -28.24 0.45 30.53
C GLU A 239 -29.07 -0.84 30.47
N THR A 240 -28.38 -1.97 30.38
CA THR A 240 -28.99 -3.30 30.39
C THR A 240 -28.33 -4.15 31.47
N THR A 241 -29.14 -4.63 32.41
CA THR A 241 -28.68 -5.53 33.46
C THR A 241 -28.72 -6.97 32.98
N ILE A 242 -27.59 -7.66 33.11
CA ILE A 242 -27.40 -9.06 32.72
C ILE A 242 -26.78 -9.87 33.85
N ASP A 243 -26.79 -11.19 33.72
CA ASP A 243 -25.97 -12.04 34.58
C ASP A 243 -24.49 -11.87 34.25
N LEU A 244 -23.63 -11.90 35.28
CA LEU A 244 -22.19 -11.70 35.16
C LEU A 244 -21.51 -12.98 34.62
N ASN A 245 -21.71 -13.25 33.34
CA ASN A 245 -21.05 -14.33 32.61
C ASN A 245 -20.88 -13.98 31.12
N ALA A 246 -19.94 -14.63 30.46
CA ALA A 246 -19.64 -14.35 29.05
C ALA A 246 -20.86 -14.57 28.14
N GLY A 247 -21.67 -15.61 28.36
CA GLY A 247 -22.84 -15.89 27.53
C GLY A 247 -23.87 -14.75 27.52
N SER A 248 -24.13 -14.16 28.68
CA SER A 248 -25.10 -13.07 28.85
C SER A 248 -24.57 -11.75 28.30
N ILE A 249 -23.26 -11.51 28.40
CA ILE A 249 -22.60 -10.38 27.72
C ILE A 249 -22.81 -10.50 26.21
N ILE A 250 -22.54 -11.67 25.64
CA ILE A 250 -22.63 -11.92 24.19
C ILE A 250 -24.05 -11.74 23.66
N ALA A 251 -25.05 -12.14 24.44
CA ALA A 251 -26.45 -12.04 24.04
C ALA A 251 -26.92 -10.59 23.79
N ILE A 252 -26.17 -9.59 24.24
CA ILE A 252 -26.53 -8.17 24.11
C ILE A 252 -25.52 -7.34 23.30
N LEU A 253 -24.44 -7.95 22.82
CA LEU A 253 -23.48 -7.30 21.91
C LEU A 253 -24.02 -7.31 20.48
#